data_AF-A0A2P2DCL6-F1
#
_entry.id   AF-A0A2P2DCL6-F1
#
_cell.length_a   1.000
_cell.length_b   1.000
_cell.length_c   1.000
_cell.angle_alpha   90.00
_cell.angle_beta   90.00
_cell.angle_gamma   90.00
#
_symmetry.space_group_name_H-M   'P 1'
#
loop_
_entity.id
_entity.type
_entity.pdbx_description
1 polymer ?
#
loop_
_entity_poly.entity_id
_entity_poly.type
_entity_poly.pdbx_seq_one_letter_code
_entity_poly.pdbx_strand_id
1 'polypeptide(L)'
;MVETESGETFLLPKSHLVGPQTRRWRVLSPSQLNLVSIRFYVASLYALFSKQGLSLKNQFPEIPYNTGLEKNFQGAKIEETVVIQFLLEYLKNFPGKQTEVPTYVRFALMELTNPKTSINSLTKKLGISRKQLERKFQEVVGLNPSEYRSVHRVLSLVRNPEHYQTNNPDLRLTDIAQNFEYADQSHFNHDFKRNSGTIPKDWFAEFEKMSHFYKQTNEEK
;
A
#
# COMPACT_ATOMS: atom_id res chain seq x y z
N MET A 1 15.43 2.70 -11.32
CA MET A 1 14.68 1.59 -11.93
C MET A 1 13.82 0.93 -10.88
N VAL A 2 12.78 0.22 -11.28
CA VAL A 2 12.05 -0.70 -10.42
C VAL A 2 12.21 -2.12 -10.95
N GLU A 3 12.36 -3.08 -10.05
CA GLU A 3 12.47 -4.49 -10.35
C GLU A 3 11.24 -5.23 -9.80
N THR A 4 10.69 -6.12 -10.62
CA THR A 4 9.58 -7.02 -10.27
C THR A 4 10.08 -8.27 -9.53
N GLU A 5 9.15 -9.06 -9.00
CA GLU A 5 9.47 -10.34 -8.36
C GLU A 5 10.11 -11.37 -9.33
N SER A 6 9.88 -11.26 -10.64
CA SER A 6 10.51 -12.11 -11.67
C SER A 6 11.91 -11.62 -12.09
N GLY A 7 12.40 -10.51 -11.53
CA GLY A 7 13.68 -9.90 -11.91
C GLY A 7 13.61 -9.01 -13.15
N GLU A 8 12.42 -8.82 -13.74
CA GLU A 8 12.26 -7.84 -14.83
C GLU A 8 12.41 -6.42 -14.28
N THR A 9 13.16 -5.59 -15.00
CA THR A 9 13.45 -4.20 -14.62
C THR A 9 12.79 -3.21 -15.56
N PHE A 10 12.31 -2.11 -14.99
CA PHE A 10 11.64 -1.03 -15.70
C PHE A 10 12.25 0.31 -15.28
N LEU A 11 12.36 1.24 -16.23
CA LEU A 11 12.73 2.61 -15.91
C LEU A 11 11.59 3.26 -15.12
N LEU A 12 11.93 3.85 -13.98
CA LEU A 12 10.97 4.61 -13.18
C LEU A 12 11.09 6.08 -13.58
N PRO A 13 10.02 6.75 -14.04
CA PRO A 13 10.07 8.17 -14.41
C PRO A 13 10.48 9.03 -13.21
N LYS A 14 11.14 10.17 -13.46
CA LYS A 14 11.55 11.08 -12.37
C LYS A 14 10.36 11.62 -11.58
N SER A 15 9.21 11.84 -12.22
CA SER A 15 7.94 12.17 -11.57
C SER A 15 6.86 11.23 -12.10
N HIS A 16 6.17 10.57 -11.18
CA HIS A 16 5.18 9.54 -11.52
C HIS A 16 4.14 9.42 -10.40
N LEU A 17 2.97 8.87 -10.74
CA LEU A 17 2.06 8.35 -9.72
C LEU A 17 2.49 6.96 -9.32
N VAL A 18 2.29 6.60 -8.05
CA VAL A 18 2.34 5.21 -7.60
C VAL A 18 0.90 4.76 -7.40
N GLY A 19 0.40 3.91 -8.31
CA GLY A 19 -0.94 3.38 -8.16
C GLY A 19 -1.05 2.30 -7.07
N PRO A 20 -2.24 1.72 -6.85
CA PRO A 20 -2.43 0.62 -5.91
C PRO A 20 -1.57 -0.59 -6.30
N GLN A 21 -0.84 -1.14 -5.34
CA GLN A 21 0.09 -2.25 -5.57
C GLN A 21 -0.45 -3.54 -4.94
N THR A 22 -0.36 -4.65 -5.69
CA THR A 22 -0.71 -6.00 -5.22
C THR A 22 0.49 -6.95 -5.24
N ARG A 23 1.69 -6.39 -5.40
CA ARG A 23 2.96 -7.10 -5.49
C ARG A 23 4.08 -6.19 -4.97
N ARG A 24 5.21 -6.77 -4.59
CA ARG A 24 6.36 -5.97 -4.18
C ARG A 24 7.13 -5.45 -5.40
N TRP A 25 7.68 -4.25 -5.25
CA TRP A 25 8.65 -3.67 -6.19
C TRP A 25 9.93 -3.34 -5.44
N ARG A 26 11.09 -3.61 -6.05
CA ARG A 26 12.38 -3.19 -5.53
C ARG A 26 12.84 -1.96 -6.29
N VAL A 27 13.04 -0.84 -5.60
CA VAL A 27 13.61 0.36 -6.22
C VAL A 27 15.12 0.18 -6.27
N LEU A 28 15.68 0.24 -7.48
CA LEU A 28 17.12 0.15 -7.76
C LEU A 28 17.63 1.51 -8.20
N SER A 29 18.64 2.03 -7.50
CA SER A 29 19.29 3.30 -7.85
C SER A 29 20.81 3.16 -7.77
N PRO A 30 21.55 3.63 -8.80
CA PRO A 30 23.01 3.65 -8.78
C PRO A 30 23.58 4.75 -7.88
N SER A 31 22.74 5.70 -7.42
CA SER A 31 23.12 6.82 -6.57
C SER A 31 22.15 6.99 -5.39
N GLN A 32 22.52 7.85 -4.45
CA GLN A 32 21.64 8.24 -3.34
C GLN A 32 20.34 8.86 -3.88
N LEU A 33 19.20 8.36 -3.40
CA LEU A 33 17.88 8.85 -3.79
C LEU A 33 17.36 9.88 -2.79
N ASN A 34 16.89 11.01 -3.32
CA ASN A 34 16.03 11.95 -2.60
C ASN A 34 14.61 11.79 -3.13
N LEU A 35 13.68 11.34 -2.28
CA LEU A 35 12.28 11.10 -2.64
C LEU A 35 11.39 12.10 -1.91
N VAL A 36 10.50 12.75 -2.67
CA VAL A 36 9.34 13.46 -2.12
C VAL A 36 8.08 12.89 -2.74
N SER A 37 7.06 12.67 -1.91
CA SER A 37 5.81 12.05 -2.34
C SER A 37 4.62 12.63 -1.59
N ILE A 38 3.48 12.69 -2.26
CA ILE A 38 2.18 12.95 -1.65
C ILE A 38 1.46 11.62 -1.54
N ARG A 39 1.11 11.23 -0.31
CA ARG A 39 0.33 10.01 -0.08
C ARG A 39 -1.15 10.36 0.01
N PHE A 40 -1.91 9.86 -0.95
CA PHE A 40 -3.37 9.98 -0.94
C PHE A 40 -4.01 8.92 -0.04
N TYR A 41 -5.12 9.27 0.62
CA TYR A 41 -6.02 8.25 1.17
C TYR A 41 -6.60 7.43 0.02
N VAL A 42 -6.97 6.18 0.32
CA VAL A 42 -7.59 5.27 -0.65
C VAL A 42 -8.80 5.94 -1.30
N ALA A 43 -8.95 5.78 -2.62
CA ALA A 43 -9.98 6.44 -3.44
C ALA A 43 -9.88 7.97 -3.57
N SER A 44 -8.92 8.66 -2.94
CA SER A 44 -8.85 10.14 -3.04
C SER A 44 -8.43 10.63 -4.42
N LEU A 45 -7.60 9.87 -5.15
CA LEU A 45 -7.24 10.24 -6.52
C LEU A 45 -8.44 10.14 -7.47
N TYR A 46 -9.34 9.19 -7.22
CA TYR A 46 -10.65 9.14 -7.86
C TYR A 46 -11.47 10.37 -7.43
N ALA A 47 -11.63 10.60 -6.13
CA ALA A 47 -12.48 11.67 -5.61
C ALA A 47 -12.07 13.07 -6.07
N LEU A 48 -10.77 13.36 -6.11
CA LEU A 48 -10.24 14.70 -6.40
C LEU A 48 -10.05 14.93 -7.90
N PHE A 49 -9.67 13.89 -8.66
CA PHE A 49 -9.21 14.04 -10.04
C PHE A 49 -9.89 13.10 -11.03
N SER A 50 -10.91 12.33 -10.61
CA SER A 50 -11.61 11.35 -11.43
C SER A 50 -10.68 10.31 -12.07
N LYS A 51 -9.51 10.05 -11.48
CA LYS A 51 -8.59 9.02 -11.95
C LYS A 51 -9.04 7.67 -11.42
N GLN A 52 -9.36 6.76 -12.33
CA GLN A 52 -9.76 5.40 -11.96
C GLN A 52 -8.58 4.65 -11.36
N GLY A 53 -8.76 4.04 -10.19
CA GLY A 53 -7.72 3.24 -9.57
C GLY A 53 -7.34 2.04 -10.46
N LEU A 54 -8.30 1.50 -11.23
CA LEU A 54 -8.07 0.32 -12.08
C LEU A 54 -6.98 0.57 -13.12
N SER A 55 -6.97 1.74 -13.75
CA SER A 55 -5.94 2.09 -14.75
C SER A 55 -4.56 2.34 -14.13
N LEU A 56 -4.47 2.48 -12.81
CA LEU A 56 -3.24 2.76 -12.08
C LEU A 56 -2.68 1.53 -11.35
N LYS A 57 -3.46 0.44 -11.26
CA LYS A 57 -3.09 -0.75 -10.51
C LYS A 57 -1.77 -1.33 -11.02
N ASN A 58 -0.79 -1.49 -10.13
CA ASN A 58 0.55 -1.98 -10.45
C ASN A 58 1.28 -1.16 -11.53
N GLN A 59 0.96 0.14 -11.65
CA GLN A 59 1.55 1.05 -12.63
C GLN A 59 2.26 2.21 -11.95
N PHE A 60 3.20 2.79 -12.71
CA PHE A 60 3.93 4.01 -12.37
C PHE A 60 3.80 5.06 -13.48
N PRO A 61 2.58 5.52 -13.82
CA PRO A 61 2.41 6.40 -14.96
C PRO A 61 3.15 7.71 -14.71
N GLU A 62 3.93 8.11 -15.71
CA GLU A 62 4.63 9.39 -15.72
C GLU A 62 3.61 10.52 -15.63
N ILE A 63 3.96 11.53 -14.85
CA ILE A 63 3.22 12.79 -14.78
C ILE A 63 4.13 13.92 -15.25
N PRO A 64 3.58 15.00 -15.83
CA PRO A 64 4.39 16.10 -16.33
C PRO A 64 5.41 16.55 -15.30
N TYR A 65 6.67 16.39 -15.69
CA TYR A 65 7.81 16.65 -14.83
C TYR A 65 7.99 18.15 -14.65
N ASN A 66 7.99 18.62 -13.40
CA ASN A 66 8.18 20.03 -13.11
C ASN A 66 9.64 20.31 -12.74
N THR A 67 10.33 20.99 -13.66
CA THR A 67 11.76 21.35 -13.56
C THR A 67 12.06 22.35 -12.43
N GLY A 68 11.06 23.12 -11.98
CA GLY A 68 11.21 24.04 -10.85
C GLY A 68 11.49 23.32 -9.53
N LEU A 69 10.89 22.13 -9.34
CA LEU A 69 11.19 21.31 -8.18
C LEU A 69 12.65 20.82 -8.22
N GLU A 70 13.08 20.24 -9.35
CA GLU A 70 14.44 19.68 -9.50
C GLU A 70 15.53 20.69 -9.17
N LYS A 71 15.40 21.94 -9.63
CA LYS A 71 16.37 23.01 -9.34
C LYS A 71 16.51 23.25 -7.84
N ASN A 72 15.40 23.18 -7.10
CA ASN A 72 15.44 23.30 -5.65
C ASN A 72 16.04 22.03 -5.00
N PHE A 73 15.83 20.84 -5.57
CA PHE A 73 16.40 19.56 -5.09
C PHE A 73 17.89 19.36 -5.38
N GLN A 74 18.47 20.16 -6.27
CA GLN A 74 19.91 20.14 -6.54
C GLN A 74 20.73 20.91 -5.48
N GLY A 75 20.09 21.75 -4.66
CA GLY A 75 20.70 22.45 -3.53
C GLY A 75 20.58 21.68 -2.21
N ALA A 76 21.62 21.70 -1.38
CA ALA A 76 21.58 21.09 -0.05
C ALA A 76 20.57 21.84 0.86
N LYS A 77 19.61 21.08 1.41
CA LYS A 77 18.48 21.51 2.26
C LYS A 77 17.46 22.43 1.59
N ILE A 78 16.37 21.84 1.08
CA ILE A 78 15.12 22.56 0.84
C ILE A 78 14.36 22.70 2.16
N GLU A 79 13.84 23.88 2.44
CA GLU A 79 12.89 24.07 3.52
C GLU A 79 11.57 23.33 3.26
N GLU A 80 11.05 22.65 4.27
CA GLU A 80 9.82 21.86 4.17
C GLU A 80 8.63 22.69 3.64
N THR A 81 8.54 23.96 4.05
CA THR A 81 7.52 24.92 3.61
C THR A 81 7.53 25.13 2.09
N VAL A 82 8.70 25.22 1.47
CA VAL A 82 8.87 25.38 0.02
C VAL A 82 8.38 24.12 -0.70
N VAL A 83 8.71 22.94 -0.19
CA VAL A 83 8.23 21.65 -0.74
C VAL A 83 6.71 21.58 -0.65
N ILE A 84 6.13 21.88 0.52
CA ILE A 84 4.68 21.84 0.73
C ILE A 84 3.96 22.80 -0.23
N GLN A 85 4.38 24.06 -0.28
CA GLN A 85 3.74 25.08 -1.11
C GLN A 85 3.73 24.67 -2.59
N PHE A 86 4.87 24.17 -3.07
CA PHE A 86 4.98 23.67 -4.43
C PHE A 86 4.04 22.49 -4.68
N LEU A 87 4.03 21.49 -3.79
CA LEU A 87 3.19 20.30 -3.96
C LEU A 87 1.71 20.67 -3.97
N LEU A 88 1.30 21.63 -3.13
CA LEU A 88 -0.08 22.16 -3.13
C LEU A 88 -0.41 22.87 -4.45
N GLU A 89 0.50 23.69 -4.98
CA GLU A 89 0.30 24.36 -6.27
C GLU A 89 0.23 23.36 -7.43
N TYR A 90 1.08 22.33 -7.40
CA TYR A 90 1.03 21.23 -8.37
C TYR A 90 -0.32 20.50 -8.32
N LEU A 91 -0.81 20.18 -7.12
CA LEU A 91 -2.10 19.51 -6.95
C LEU A 91 -3.29 20.36 -7.40
N LYS A 92 -3.26 21.68 -7.21
CA LYS A 92 -4.31 22.60 -7.69
C LYS A 92 -4.43 22.56 -9.22
N ASN A 93 -3.30 22.37 -9.91
CA ASN A 93 -3.25 22.33 -11.37
C ASN A 93 -3.27 20.89 -11.94
N PHE A 94 -3.38 19.87 -11.07
CA PHE A 94 -3.32 18.48 -11.52
C PHE A 94 -4.58 18.11 -12.32
N PRO A 95 -4.44 17.47 -13.50
CA PRO A 95 -5.54 17.29 -14.42
C PRO A 95 -6.59 16.31 -13.89
N GLY A 96 -7.83 16.77 -13.85
CA GLY A 96 -8.96 15.96 -13.42
C GLY A 96 -10.13 16.83 -12.98
N LYS A 97 -11.17 16.18 -12.48
CA LYS A 97 -12.29 16.86 -11.82
C LYS A 97 -12.68 16.12 -10.57
N GLN A 98 -13.24 16.86 -9.61
CA GLN A 98 -13.81 16.24 -8.43
C GLN A 98 -15.01 15.38 -8.82
N THR A 99 -15.14 14.22 -8.17
CA THR A 99 -16.25 13.30 -8.34
C THR A 99 -16.53 12.59 -7.04
N GLU A 100 -17.76 12.12 -6.87
CA GLU A 100 -18.14 11.44 -5.64
C GLU A 100 -17.73 9.97 -5.68
N VAL A 101 -17.10 9.50 -4.60
CA VAL A 101 -16.95 8.06 -4.34
C VAL A 101 -18.30 7.53 -3.84
N PRO A 102 -18.93 6.54 -4.48
CA PRO A 102 -20.24 6.05 -4.04
C PRO A 102 -20.23 5.61 -2.57
N THR A 103 -21.30 5.92 -1.83
CA THR A 103 -21.39 5.62 -0.38
C THR A 103 -21.14 4.15 -0.05
N TYR A 104 -21.64 3.21 -0.85
CA TYR A 104 -21.42 1.78 -0.63
C TYR A 104 -19.94 1.37 -0.82
N VAL A 105 -19.17 2.08 -1.66
CA VAL A 105 -17.73 1.87 -1.83
C VAL A 105 -16.98 2.41 -0.61
N ARG A 106 -17.35 3.61 -0.12
CA ARG A 106 -16.79 4.17 1.12
C ARG A 106 -17.04 3.23 2.31
N PHE A 107 -18.26 2.72 2.42
CA PHE A 107 -18.63 1.74 3.44
C PHE A 107 -17.82 0.45 3.31
N ALA A 108 -17.69 -0.09 2.10
CA ALA A 108 -16.87 -1.28 1.85
C ALA A 108 -15.39 -1.07 2.20
N LEU A 109 -14.82 0.10 1.91
CA LEU A 109 -13.44 0.44 2.28
C LEU A 109 -13.24 0.34 3.79
N MET A 110 -14.18 0.88 4.58
CA MET A 110 -14.12 0.83 6.04
C MET A 110 -14.27 -0.60 6.57
N GLU A 111 -15.27 -1.35 6.11
CA GLU A 111 -15.55 -2.69 6.65
C GLU A 111 -14.44 -3.70 6.30
N LEU A 112 -13.80 -3.56 5.13
CA LEU A 112 -12.77 -4.48 4.65
C LEU A 112 -11.41 -4.29 5.32
N THR A 113 -11.20 -3.24 6.12
CA THR A 113 -10.01 -3.15 6.99
C THR A 113 -10.11 -4.09 8.18
N ASN A 114 -11.32 -4.52 8.55
CA ASN A 114 -11.50 -5.54 9.57
C ASN A 114 -11.26 -6.93 8.93
N PRO A 115 -10.25 -7.70 9.39
CA PRO A 115 -9.94 -9.00 8.82
C PRO A 115 -11.10 -9.99 8.91
N LYS A 116 -12.03 -9.81 9.87
CA LYS A 116 -13.20 -10.67 10.08
C LYS A 116 -14.34 -10.45 9.08
N THR A 117 -14.33 -9.34 8.35
CA THR A 117 -15.39 -9.04 7.37
C THR A 117 -15.25 -9.93 6.14
N SER A 118 -16.21 -10.82 5.90
CA SER A 118 -16.28 -11.56 4.64
C SER A 118 -16.97 -10.73 3.55
N ILE A 119 -16.50 -10.85 2.31
CA ILE A 119 -17.11 -10.15 1.15
C ILE A 119 -18.59 -10.53 1.01
N ASN A 120 -18.94 -11.80 1.24
CA ASN A 120 -20.32 -12.27 1.18
C ASN A 120 -21.23 -11.60 2.23
N SER A 121 -20.74 -11.46 3.47
CA SER A 121 -21.49 -10.75 4.52
C SER A 121 -21.66 -9.26 4.18
N LEU A 122 -20.62 -8.64 3.62
CA LEU A 122 -20.64 -7.24 3.21
C LEU A 122 -21.63 -7.00 2.08
N THR A 123 -21.65 -7.85 1.05
CA THR A 123 -22.59 -7.71 -0.08
C THR A 123 -24.04 -7.90 0.37
N LYS A 124 -24.30 -8.84 1.31
CA LYS A 124 -25.62 -9.02 1.92
C LYS A 124 -26.05 -7.77 2.70
N LYS A 125 -25.15 -7.21 3.52
CA LYS A 125 -25.38 -5.98 4.30
C LYS A 125 -25.66 -4.77 3.42
N LEU A 126 -24.98 -4.68 2.27
CA LEU A 126 -25.14 -3.60 1.29
C LEU A 126 -26.36 -3.77 0.37
N GLY A 127 -26.99 -4.96 0.34
CA GLY A 127 -28.09 -5.24 -0.59
C GLY A 127 -27.69 -5.23 -2.07
N ILE A 128 -26.42 -5.49 -2.39
CA ILE A 128 -25.89 -5.49 -3.77
C ILE A 128 -25.26 -6.84 -4.10
N SER A 129 -25.20 -7.16 -5.39
CA SER A 129 -24.48 -8.34 -5.84
C SER A 129 -22.96 -8.17 -5.68
N ARG A 130 -22.26 -9.29 -5.54
CA ARG A 130 -20.78 -9.32 -5.49
C ARG A 130 -20.16 -8.69 -6.74
N LYS A 131 -20.71 -8.97 -7.93
CA LYS A 131 -20.23 -8.40 -9.20
C LYS A 131 -20.38 -6.87 -9.25
N GLN A 132 -21.48 -6.32 -8.68
CA GLN A 132 -21.65 -4.87 -8.58
C GLN A 132 -20.61 -4.25 -7.67
N LEU A 133 -20.37 -4.84 -6.49
CA LEU A 133 -19.33 -4.39 -5.58
C LEU A 133 -17.95 -4.45 -6.24
N GLU A 134 -17.56 -5.60 -6.80
CA GLU A 134 -16.26 -5.80 -7.45
C GLU A 134 -15.99 -4.77 -8.53
N ARG A 135 -16.94 -4.58 -9.46
CA ARG A 135 -16.79 -3.64 -10.57
C ARG A 135 -16.53 -2.21 -10.10
N LYS A 136 -17.38 -1.67 -9.21
CA LYS A 136 -17.24 -0.28 -8.77
C LYS A 136 -16.05 -0.10 -7.83
N PHE A 137 -15.81 -1.08 -6.96
CA PHE A 137 -14.68 -1.04 -6.04
C PHE A 137 -13.36 -1.05 -6.83
N GLN A 138 -13.22 -1.87 -7.87
CA GLN A 138 -12.07 -1.84 -8.78
C GLN A 138 -11.92 -0.51 -9.52
N GLU A 139 -13.02 0.03 -10.06
CA GLU A 139 -12.99 1.32 -10.77
C GLU A 139 -12.42 2.45 -9.87
N VAL A 140 -12.90 2.53 -8.63
CA VAL A 140 -12.55 3.61 -7.69
C VAL A 140 -11.21 3.35 -7.00
N VAL A 141 -11.01 2.14 -6.47
CA VAL A 141 -9.89 1.79 -5.59
C VAL A 141 -8.71 1.21 -6.37
N GLY A 142 -8.96 0.59 -7.52
CA GLY A 142 -7.97 -0.12 -8.34
C GLY A 142 -7.70 -1.55 -7.92
N LEU A 143 -8.20 -1.96 -6.76
CA LEU A 143 -8.15 -3.34 -6.28
C LEU A 143 -9.56 -3.91 -6.28
N ASN A 144 -9.71 -5.23 -6.40
CA ASN A 144 -10.99 -5.84 -6.02
C ASN A 144 -11.10 -5.93 -4.48
N PRO A 145 -12.31 -6.16 -3.92
CA PRO A 145 -12.52 -6.26 -2.48
C PRO A 145 -11.62 -7.31 -1.80
N SER A 146 -11.34 -8.43 -2.47
CA SER A 146 -10.50 -9.51 -1.93
C SER A 146 -9.03 -9.11 -1.88
N GLU A 147 -8.53 -8.45 -2.93
CA GLU A 147 -7.17 -7.92 -2.99
C GLU A 147 -6.95 -6.84 -1.94
N TYR A 148 -7.90 -5.92 -1.80
CA TYR A 148 -7.83 -4.86 -0.79
C TYR A 148 -7.80 -5.44 0.62
N ARG A 149 -8.69 -6.40 0.92
CA ARG A 149 -8.69 -7.13 2.20
C ARG A 149 -7.37 -7.86 2.43
N SER A 150 -6.85 -8.56 1.42
CA SER A 150 -5.57 -9.28 1.48
C SER A 150 -4.41 -8.34 1.84
N VAL A 151 -4.30 -7.18 1.16
CA VAL A 151 -3.29 -6.16 1.45
C VAL A 151 -3.43 -5.65 2.88
N HIS A 152 -4.65 -5.32 3.33
CA HIS A 152 -4.88 -4.82 4.69
C HIS A 152 -4.56 -5.84 5.78
N ARG A 153 -4.84 -7.13 5.55
CA ARG A 153 -4.47 -8.20 6.47
C ARG A 153 -2.94 -8.25 6.65
N VAL A 154 -2.19 -8.27 5.55
CA VAL A 154 -0.71 -8.28 5.59
C VAL A 154 -0.16 -7.01 6.24
N LEU A 155 -0.69 -5.83 5.91
CA LEU A 155 -0.28 -4.58 6.54
C LEU A 155 -0.54 -4.56 8.05
N SER A 156 -1.64 -5.17 8.52
CA SER A 156 -1.96 -5.24 9.95
C SER A 156 -0.97 -6.10 10.73
N LEU A 157 -0.43 -7.14 10.09
CA LEU A 157 0.63 -7.99 10.66
C LEU A 157 1.96 -7.23 10.70
N VAL A 158 2.36 -6.66 9.56
CA VAL A 158 3.64 -5.96 9.39
C VAL A 158 3.74 -4.67 10.22
N ARG A 159 2.61 -4.02 10.53
CA ARG A 159 2.59 -2.82 11.39
C ARG A 159 2.62 -3.11 12.88
N ASN A 160 2.24 -4.31 13.30
CA ASN A 160 2.22 -4.72 14.70
C ASN A 160 3.01 -6.03 14.94
N PRO A 161 4.26 -6.14 14.47
CA PRO A 161 4.99 -7.41 14.49
C PRO A 161 5.28 -7.91 15.90
N GLU A 162 5.53 -7.00 16.85
CA GLU A 162 5.77 -7.34 18.26
C GLU A 162 4.59 -8.09 18.88
N HIS A 163 3.35 -7.74 18.50
CA HIS A 163 2.17 -8.45 18.99
C HIS A 163 2.18 -9.93 18.59
N TYR A 164 2.59 -10.24 17.36
CA TYR A 164 2.53 -11.59 16.80
C TYR A 164 3.78 -12.43 17.09
N GLN A 165 4.87 -11.82 17.53
CA GLN A 165 6.14 -12.52 17.76
C GLN A 165 6.67 -12.41 19.19
N THR A 166 6.65 -11.21 19.79
CA THR A 166 7.24 -10.98 21.11
C THR A 166 6.20 -11.13 22.22
N ASN A 167 5.02 -10.55 22.07
CA ASN A 167 4.01 -10.51 23.12
C ASN A 167 3.19 -11.81 23.20
N ASN A 168 3.22 -12.61 22.14
CA ASN A 168 2.51 -13.88 22.05
C ASN A 168 3.41 -14.92 21.34
N PRO A 169 4.53 -15.34 21.96
CA PRO A 169 5.54 -16.18 21.32
C PRO A 169 5.02 -17.58 20.94
N ASP A 170 3.93 -18.03 21.56
CA ASP A 170 3.30 -19.31 21.27
C ASP A 170 2.34 -19.28 20.06
N LEU A 171 2.07 -18.09 19.49
CA LEU A 171 1.22 -17.97 18.30
C LEU A 171 1.91 -18.60 17.09
N ARG A 172 1.35 -19.70 16.59
CA ARG A 172 1.84 -20.32 15.36
C ARG A 172 1.28 -19.57 14.16
N LEU A 173 1.96 -19.71 13.01
CA LEU A 173 1.47 -19.14 11.74
C LEU A 173 0.08 -19.69 11.35
N THR A 174 -0.28 -20.91 11.78
CA THR A 174 -1.63 -21.46 11.62
C THR A 174 -2.66 -20.68 12.42
N ASP A 175 -2.32 -20.30 13.65
CA ASP A 175 -3.21 -19.57 14.56
C ASP A 175 -3.40 -18.13 14.04
N ILE A 176 -2.31 -17.51 13.55
CA ILE A 176 -2.37 -16.21 12.85
C ILE A 176 -3.22 -16.30 11.59
N ALA A 177 -3.05 -17.33 10.76
CA ALA A 177 -3.86 -17.53 9.56
C ALA A 177 -5.35 -17.60 9.90
N GLN A 178 -5.73 -18.37 10.93
CA GLN A 178 -7.11 -18.47 11.41
C GLN A 178 -7.65 -17.14 11.95
N ASN A 179 -6.89 -16.42 12.78
CA ASN A 179 -7.29 -15.11 13.33
C ASN A 179 -7.56 -14.07 12.23
N PHE A 180 -6.89 -14.22 11.09
CA PHE A 180 -7.08 -13.37 9.92
C PHE A 180 -8.06 -13.96 8.90
N GLU A 181 -8.83 -15.01 9.23
CA GLU A 181 -9.83 -15.65 8.37
C GLU A 181 -9.27 -16.23 7.06
N TYR A 182 -8.03 -16.72 7.08
CA TYR A 182 -7.51 -17.55 5.99
C TYR A 182 -8.02 -18.99 6.16
N ALA A 183 -8.29 -19.66 5.05
CA ALA A 183 -8.77 -21.04 5.05
C ALA A 183 -7.71 -22.00 5.63
N ASP A 184 -6.44 -21.72 5.35
CA ASP A 184 -5.28 -22.48 5.82
C ASP A 184 -4.02 -21.60 5.78
N GLN A 185 -2.92 -22.15 6.33
CA GLN A 185 -1.62 -21.49 6.34
C GLN A 185 -1.02 -21.32 4.94
N SER A 186 -1.33 -22.19 3.98
CA SER A 186 -0.79 -22.12 2.61
C SER A 186 -1.33 -20.90 1.87
N HIS A 187 -2.63 -20.64 1.98
CA HIS A 187 -3.28 -19.43 1.46
C HIS A 187 -2.71 -18.18 2.14
N PHE A 188 -2.54 -18.20 3.46
CA PHE A 188 -1.90 -17.11 4.20
C PHE A 188 -0.48 -16.83 3.69
N ASN A 189 0.36 -17.86 3.57
CA ASN A 189 1.73 -17.74 3.08
C ASN A 189 1.78 -17.17 1.66
N HIS A 190 0.87 -17.61 0.78
CA HIS A 190 0.78 -17.12 -0.59
C HIS A 190 0.45 -15.63 -0.63
N ASP A 191 -0.59 -15.20 0.07
CA ASP A 191 -1.01 -13.80 0.12
C ASP A 191 0.05 -12.91 0.78
N PHE A 192 0.68 -13.38 1.86
CA PHE A 192 1.75 -12.66 2.53
C PHE A 192 2.96 -12.50 1.63
N LYS A 193 3.40 -13.58 0.95
CA LYS A 193 4.51 -13.52 -0.01
C LYS A 193 4.21 -12.58 -1.17
N ARG A 194 3.02 -12.69 -1.75
CA ARG A 194 2.59 -11.82 -2.85
C ARG A 194 2.62 -10.35 -2.45
N ASN A 195 2.15 -10.00 -1.25
CA ASN A 195 2.06 -8.59 -0.84
C ASN A 195 3.37 -8.03 -0.23
N SER A 196 4.18 -8.86 0.43
CA SER A 196 5.40 -8.43 1.14
C SER A 196 6.72 -8.81 0.44
N GLY A 197 6.65 -9.67 -0.58
CA GLY A 197 7.79 -10.26 -1.29
C GLY A 197 8.53 -11.37 -0.54
N THR A 198 8.11 -11.75 0.66
CA THR A 198 8.72 -12.85 1.43
C THR A 198 7.66 -13.65 2.19
N ILE A 199 7.94 -14.89 2.58
CA ILE A 199 6.99 -15.68 3.37
C ILE A 199 6.94 -15.18 4.82
N PRO A 200 5.83 -15.40 5.56
CA PRO A 200 5.69 -14.92 6.93
C PRO A 200 6.84 -15.36 7.84
N LYS A 201 7.25 -16.63 7.74
CA LYS A 201 8.32 -17.21 8.56
C LYS A 201 9.63 -16.43 8.43
N ASP A 202 10.07 -16.19 7.19
CA ASP A 202 11.32 -15.50 6.91
C ASP A 202 11.21 -14.01 7.29
N TRP A 203 10.04 -13.41 7.08
CA TRP A 203 9.78 -12.03 7.47
C TRP A 203 9.91 -11.82 8.99
N PHE A 204 9.27 -12.67 9.80
CA PHE A 204 9.33 -12.59 11.26
C PHE A 204 10.73 -12.92 11.80
N ALA A 205 11.43 -13.88 11.21
CA ALA A 205 12.82 -14.17 11.60
C ALA A 205 13.75 -12.97 11.35
N GLU A 206 13.55 -12.24 10.25
CA GLU A 206 14.31 -11.03 9.95
C GLU A 206 13.95 -9.88 10.89
N PHE A 207 12.66 -9.70 11.20
CA PHE A 207 12.21 -8.74 12.19
C PHE A 207 12.84 -8.99 13.56
N GLU A 208 12.90 -10.25 14.00
CA GLU A 208 13.50 -10.64 15.28
C GLU A 208 14.95 -10.18 15.40
N LYS A 209 15.77 -10.54 14.40
CA LYS A 209 17.18 -10.12 14.31
C LYS A 209 17.31 -8.61 14.42
N MET A 210 16.57 -7.87 13.61
CA MET A 210 16.59 -6.41 13.61
C MET A 210 16.16 -5.84 14.96
N SER A 211 15.10 -6.39 15.57
CA SER A 211 14.59 -5.93 16.87
C SER A 211 15.59 -6.14 18.01
N HIS A 212 16.36 -7.24 18.00
CA HIS A 212 17.41 -7.49 18.99
C HIS A 212 18.55 -6.49 18.90
N PHE A 213 18.96 -6.11 17.68
CA PHE A 213 20.00 -5.09 17.47
C PHE A 213 19.60 -3.72 18.06
N TYR A 214 18.34 -3.31 17.90
CA TYR A 214 17.84 -2.04 18.46
C TYR A 214 17.59 -2.09 19.98
N LYS A 215 17.33 -3.27 20.56
CA LYS A 215 17.18 -3.42 22.01
C LYS A 215 18.52 -3.39 22.74
N GLN A 216 19.56 -4.02 22.18
CA GLN A 216 20.91 -4.01 22.78
C GLN A 216 21.52 -2.61 22.87
N THR A 217 21.19 -1.69 21.96
CA THR A 217 21.69 -0.31 22.00
C THR A 217 21.03 0.59 23.05
N ASN A 218 19.90 0.16 23.63
CA ASN A 218 19.18 0.93 24.65
C ASN A 218 19.46 0.46 26.10
N GLU A 219 20.16 -0.66 26.30
CA GLU A 219 20.52 -1.18 27.63
C GLU A 219 21.93 -0.73 28.09
N GLU A 220 22.70 -0.04 27.23
CA GLU A 220 24.04 0.49 27.54
C GLU A 220 24.05 2.00 27.89
N LYS A 221 22.94 2.55 28.41
CA LYS A 221 22.90 3.93 28.93
C LYS A 221 22.40 4.03 30.36
#